data_AF-A0A646KMC8-F1
#
_entry.id   AF-A0A646KMC8-F1
#
_cell.length_a   1.000
_cell.length_b   1.000
_cell.length_c   1.000
_cell.angle_alpha   90.00
_cell.angle_beta   90.00
_cell.angle_gamma   90.00
#
_symmetry.space_group_name_H-M   'P 1'
#
loop_
_entity.id
_entity.type
_entity.pdbx_description
1 polymer ?
#
loop_
_entity_poly.entity_id
_entity_poly.type
_entity_poly.pdbx_seq_one_letter_code
_entity_poly.pdbx_strand_id
1 'polypeptide(L)'
;MSPRRPWRRSVAPEPAPRMYSVHLDATLVDRAARVLGTVGPEETVLAALSGVPERASEADRLRKELQHIAAVTDRALRPGGRS
;
A
#
# COMPACT_ATOMS: atom_id res chain seq x y z
N MET A 1 26.20 -44.83 -25.16
CA MET A 1 26.21 -43.90 -24.01
C MET A 1 26.32 -42.48 -24.55
N SER A 2 25.24 -41.70 -24.47
CA SER A 2 25.20 -40.32 -24.98
C SER A 2 25.34 -39.33 -23.81
N PRO A 3 26.21 -38.30 -23.90
CA PRO A 3 26.44 -37.39 -22.79
C PRO A 3 25.25 -36.43 -22.64
N ARG A 4 24.74 -36.31 -21.41
CA ARG A 4 23.64 -35.41 -21.04
C ARG A 4 24.15 -33.96 -21.05
N ARG A 5 23.56 -33.10 -21.90
CA ARG A 5 23.82 -31.66 -21.94
C ARG A 5 23.34 -30.99 -20.65
N PRO A 6 24.09 -30.06 -20.05
CA PRO A 6 23.62 -29.30 -18.90
C PRO A 6 22.51 -28.35 -19.33
N TRP A 7 21.36 -28.46 -18.66
CA TRP A 7 20.21 -27.59 -18.82
C TRP A 7 20.62 -26.14 -18.57
N ARG A 8 20.61 -25.29 -19.61
CA ARG A 8 20.66 -23.84 -19.38
C ARG A 8 19.37 -23.46 -18.67
N ARG A 9 19.47 -22.99 -17.42
CA ARG A 9 18.38 -22.27 -16.77
C ARG A 9 18.10 -21.04 -17.65
N SER A 10 16.94 -21.02 -18.30
CA SER A 10 16.38 -19.80 -18.87
C SER A 10 16.07 -18.88 -17.69
N VAL A 11 16.98 -17.97 -17.38
CA VAL A 11 16.68 -16.84 -16.49
C VAL A 11 15.67 -16.01 -17.28
N ALA A 12 14.43 -15.95 -16.79
CA ALA A 12 13.43 -15.07 -17.38
C ALA A 12 14.00 -13.65 -17.42
N PRO A 13 13.86 -12.89 -18.52
CA PRO A 13 14.34 -11.52 -18.57
C PRO A 13 13.69 -10.75 -17.42
N GLU A 14 14.51 -10.11 -16.60
CA GLU A 14 14.03 -9.19 -15.57
C GLU A 14 13.16 -8.13 -16.27
N PRO A 15 11.93 -7.89 -15.80
CA PRO A 15 11.08 -6.89 -16.44
C PRO A 15 11.79 -5.54 -16.38
N ALA A 16 12.00 -4.92 -17.54
CA ALA A 16 12.67 -3.63 -17.63
C ALA A 16 11.98 -2.60 -16.72
N PRO A 17 12.74 -1.71 -16.05
CA PRO A 17 12.16 -0.68 -15.21
C PRO A 17 11.18 0.15 -16.02
N ARG A 18 9.91 0.15 -15.60
CA ARG A 18 8.87 0.95 -16.23
C ARG A 18 9.09 2.41 -15.84
N MET A 19 9.44 3.24 -16.80
CA MET A 19 9.49 4.69 -16.61
C MET A 19 8.07 5.24 -16.70
N TYR A 20 7.61 5.85 -15.60
CA TYR A 20 6.35 6.57 -15.55
C TYR A 20 6.66 8.07 -15.53
N SER A 21 6.05 8.83 -16.44
CA SER A 21 6.08 10.29 -16.38
C SER A 21 4.79 10.78 -15.76
N VAL A 22 4.90 11.51 -14.64
CA VAL A 22 3.76 12.08 -13.92
C VAL A 22 4.02 13.56 -13.77
N HIS A 23 3.08 14.39 -14.21
CA HIS A 23 3.13 15.83 -13.93
C HIS A 23 2.54 16.09 -12.56
N LEU A 24 3.38 16.62 -11.67
CA LEU A 24 3.00 16.98 -10.31
C LEU A 24 3.20 18.49 -10.12
N ASP A 25 2.33 19.11 -9.35
CA ASP A 25 2.50 20.50 -8.93
C ASP A 25 3.77 20.62 -8.08
N ALA A 26 4.70 21.49 -8.51
CA ALA A 26 5.98 21.67 -7.84
C ALA A 26 5.83 22.14 -6.37
N THR A 27 4.78 22.89 -6.07
CA THR A 27 4.46 23.35 -4.70
C THR A 27 4.03 22.19 -3.82
N LEU A 28 3.27 21.23 -4.36
CA LEU A 28 2.87 20.03 -3.62
C LEU A 28 4.09 19.15 -3.35
N VAL A 29 4.99 19.00 -4.33
CA VAL A 29 6.22 18.22 -4.16
C VAL A 29 7.13 18.88 -3.11
N ASP A 30 7.33 20.19 -3.13
CA ASP A 30 8.15 20.90 -2.14
C ASP A 30 7.57 20.76 -0.72
N ARG A 31 6.24 20.89 -0.57
CA ARG A 31 5.59 20.67 0.73
C ARG A 31 5.75 19.24 1.21
N ALA A 32 5.54 18.26 0.32
CA ALA A 32 5.72 16.86 0.66
C ALA A 32 7.18 16.58 1.06
N ALA A 33 8.15 17.17 0.38
CA ALA A 33 9.57 17.01 0.69
C ALA A 33 9.91 17.50 2.10
N ARG A 34 9.38 18.66 2.52
CA ARG A 34 9.57 19.18 3.88
C ARG A 34 8.94 18.31 4.95
N VAL A 35 7.76 17.74 4.68
CA VAL A 35 7.04 16.88 5.63
C VAL A 35 7.72 15.52 5.77
N LEU A 36 8.21 14.97 4.65
CA LEU A 36 8.83 13.65 4.58
C LEU A 36 10.34 13.68 4.85
N GLY A 37 10.96 14.87 4.88
CA GLY A 37 12.40 15.03 5.08
C GLY A 37 13.26 14.59 3.90
N THR A 38 12.71 14.66 2.68
CA THR A 38 13.38 14.22 1.44
C THR A 38 13.96 15.40 0.68
N VAL A 39 14.96 15.14 -0.17
CA VAL A 39 15.73 16.20 -0.87
C VAL A 39 15.32 16.33 -2.34
N GLY A 40 14.86 15.22 -2.96
CA GLY A 40 14.53 15.16 -4.38
C GLY A 40 13.06 14.89 -4.67
N PRO A 41 12.51 15.35 -5.81
CA PRO A 41 11.15 15.03 -6.24
C PRO A 41 10.88 13.54 -6.34
N GLU A 42 11.82 12.76 -6.90
CA GLU A 42 11.68 11.31 -7.05
C GLU A 42 11.63 10.60 -5.70
N GLU A 43 12.58 10.91 -4.82
CA GLU A 43 12.62 10.39 -3.45
C GLU A 43 11.34 10.74 -2.67
N THR A 44 10.86 11.98 -2.82
CA THR A 44 9.63 12.47 -2.19
C THR A 44 8.42 11.67 -2.65
N VAL A 45 8.30 11.42 -3.96
CA VAL A 45 7.20 10.64 -4.53
C VAL A 45 7.27 9.19 -4.06
N LEU A 46 8.46 8.58 -4.06
CA LEU A 46 8.63 7.21 -3.58
C LEU A 46 8.28 7.08 -2.09
N ALA A 47 8.72 8.01 -1.25
CA ALA A 47 8.40 8.04 0.18
C ALA A 47 6.91 8.30 0.44
N ALA A 48 6.26 9.15 -0.37
CA ALA A 48 4.83 9.37 -0.27
C ALA A 48 4.04 8.11 -0.65
N LEU A 49 4.43 7.43 -1.73
CA LEU A 49 3.78 6.23 -2.23
C LEU A 49 3.99 5.03 -1.30
N SER A 50 5.15 4.89 -0.66
CA SER A 50 5.42 3.79 0.27
C SER A 50 4.53 3.84 1.52
N GLY A 51 4.08 5.02 1.93
CA GLY A 51 3.13 5.18 3.04
C GLY A 51 1.65 4.94 2.67
N VAL A 52 1.30 4.87 1.38
CA VAL A 52 -0.11 4.69 0.95
C VAL A 52 -0.68 3.32 1.36
N PRO A 53 0.02 2.18 1.17
CA PRO A 53 -0.48 0.86 1.57
C PRO A 53 -0.72 0.74 3.09
N GLU A 54 0.16 1.32 3.90
CA GLU A 54 0.06 1.27 5.36
C GLU A 54 -1.17 2.05 5.84
N ARG A 55 -1.34 3.28 5.34
CA ARG A 55 -2.51 4.14 5.66
C ARG A 55 -3.83 3.50 5.22
N ALA A 56 -3.86 2.86 4.05
CA ALA A 56 -5.04 2.15 3.59
C ALA A 56 -5.39 0.97 4.51
N SER A 57 -4.38 0.21 4.95
CA SER A 57 -4.55 -0.91 5.87
C SER A 57 -5.05 -0.45 7.24
N GLU A 58 -4.53 0.67 7.75
CA GLU A 58 -4.96 1.25 9.02
C GLU A 58 -6.41 1.76 8.94
N ALA A 59 -6.78 2.46 7.86
CA ALA A 59 -8.15 2.90 7.64
C ALA A 59 -9.14 1.71 7.59
N ASP A 60 -8.75 0.62 6.93
CA ASP A 60 -9.55 -0.60 6.90
C ASP A 60 -9.67 -1.27 8.27
N ARG A 61 -8.60 -1.25 9.07
CA ARG A 61 -8.62 -1.75 10.44
C ARG A 61 -9.58 -0.92 11.30
N LEU A 62 -9.46 0.40 11.29
CA LEU A 62 -10.32 1.31 12.04
C LEU A 62 -11.80 1.13 11.64
N ARG A 63 -12.08 0.97 10.34
CA ARG A 63 -13.43 0.67 9.85
C ARG A 63 -13.99 -0.62 10.45
N LYS A 64 -13.19 -1.68 10.53
CA LYS A 64 -13.61 -2.96 11.15
C LYS A 64 -13.87 -2.81 12.64
N GLU A 65 -13.01 -2.09 13.37
CA GLU A 65 -13.19 -1.83 14.80
C GLU A 65 -14.48 -1.03 15.05
N LEU A 66 -14.77 0.00 14.25
CA LEU A 66 -16.02 0.76 14.35
C LEU A 66 -17.26 -0.10 14.04
N GLN A 67 -17.20 -0.98 13.03
CA GLN A 67 -18.28 -1.91 12.73
C GLN A 67 -18.53 -2.89 13.88
N HIS A 68 -17.46 -3.37 14.52
CA HIS A 68 -17.57 -4.26 15.67
C HIS A 68 -18.23 -3.55 16.86
N ILE A 69 -17.79 -2.33 17.17
CA ILE A 69 -18.40 -1.50 18.23
C ILE A 69 -19.88 -1.30 17.94
N ALA A 70 -20.25 -0.88 16.72
CA ALA A 70 -21.64 -0.70 16.33
C ALA A 70 -22.48 -1.96 16.51
N ALA A 71 -21.96 -3.14 16.13
CA ALA A 71 -22.66 -4.41 16.30
C ALA A 71 -22.84 -4.81 17.78
N VAL A 72 -21.83 -4.58 18.62
CA VAL A 72 -21.89 -4.84 20.06
C VAL A 72 -22.91 -3.90 20.71
N THR A 73 -22.87 -2.61 20.37
CA THR A 73 -23.81 -1.61 20.87
C THR A 73 -25.24 -1.92 20.44
N ASP A 74 -25.48 -2.26 19.17
CA ASP A 74 -26.82 -2.67 18.68
C ASP A 74 -27.35 -3.89 19.45
N ARG A 75 -26.50 -4.90 19.67
CA ARG A 75 -26.86 -6.09 20.44
C ARG A 75 -27.16 -5.78 21.92
N ALA A 76 -26.40 -4.86 22.53
CA ALA A 76 -26.59 -4.47 23.92
C ALA A 76 -27.85 -3.61 24.12
N LEU A 77 -28.19 -2.81 23.11
CA LEU A 77 -29.36 -1.92 23.14
C LEU A 77 -30.65 -2.61 22.68
N ARG A 78 -30.58 -3.77 22.02
CA ARG A 78 -31.77 -4.57 21.71
C ARG A 78 -32.37 -5.13 23.02
N PRO A 79 -33.59 -4.70 23.41
CA PRO A 79 -34.27 -5.29 24.55
C PRO A 79 -34.58 -6.75 24.22
N GLY A 80 -34.36 -7.63 25.20
CA GLY A 80 -34.27 -9.07 25.01
C GLY A 80 -35.38 -9.68 24.14
N GLY A 81 -34.96 -10.34 23.06
CA GLY A 81 -35.74 -11.41 22.45
C GLY A 81 -35.81 -12.60 23.41
N ARG A 82 -36.80 -12.57 24.30
CA ARG A 82 -37.42 -13.76 24.88
C ARG A 82 -38.92 -13.62 24.64
N SER A 83 -39.41 -14.31 23.62
CA SER A 83 -40.78 -14.79 23.57
C SER A 83 -40.73 -16.31 23.67
#